data_AF-A0A8J8H3S9-F1
#
_entry.id   AF-A0A8J8H3S9-F1
#
_cell.length_a   1.000
_cell.length_b   1.000
_cell.length_c   1.000
_cell.angle_alpha   90.00
_cell.angle_beta   90.00
_cell.angle_gamma   90.00
#
_symmetry.space_group_name_H-M   'P 1'
#
loop_
_entity.id
_entity.type
_entity.pdbx_description
1 polymer ?
#
loop_
_entity_poly.entity_id
_entity_poly.type
_entity_poly.pdbx_seq_one_letter_code
_entity_poly.pdbx_strand_id
1 'polypeptide(L)'
;MPDWTYHPLRPLAAAVLGVRRSQRAALHGLATLVSLPGGAKAISAVFDHPPVPADLAGRFGASVPVSVARDAIRALPVQGASVIEIGPVEAADLPAVRAALTGRRCEVIGRAATAEVAEQLAPLVDRVIVGDSPDLVRLTEPSIDGALTALADESATVLATPAVLLEAGPGWFQRVIEARQPTSPAPGLRDAGLDPRRWPAWVWGLIVGLAMTGGGLVAAGITLGPVLLWYDRDFLGMNLSDVDAVNARLAHFLQHDRITMAGGMVAIGILYTGLAWGGIRRGWPWARAAYLISGLIGFPTLLYFLGTGFVEPLHTALAIVLFPMFLLATWRRPAVARWTVAPEGPEPERRRALAAQLLLIVTGIGLFAGGATVSIVGLTGVFVDTDLVFLGTDPAFLDAANPRLAPFIAHDRAGFGGLLMATAAAIVLLSLWGWRRGEAWVWWTLAGAATAGFAPALIIHKGIGYTSFEHLFPVYLGVVFSVTALALSNAYLRAGR
;
A
#
# COMPACT_ATOMS: atom_id res chain seq x y z
N MET A 1 -8.89 1.28 13.82
CA MET A 1 -7.89 2.02 13.02
C MET A 1 -6.67 1.13 12.85
N PRO A 2 -6.04 1.06 11.67
CA PRO A 2 -4.89 0.17 11.47
C PRO A 2 -3.71 0.56 12.37
N ASP A 3 -2.85 -0.41 12.69
CA ASP A 3 -1.78 -0.26 13.67
C ASP A 3 -0.80 0.87 13.32
N TRP A 4 -0.52 1.08 12.02
CA TRP A 4 0.37 2.14 11.51
C TRP A 4 -0.20 3.55 11.66
N THR A 5 -1.52 3.69 11.84
CA THR A 5 -2.13 4.97 12.24
C THR A 5 -2.22 5.05 13.75
N TYR A 6 -2.72 3.98 14.39
CA TYR A 6 -3.02 3.97 15.81
C TYR A 6 -1.78 4.21 16.67
N HIS A 7 -0.71 3.43 16.52
CA HIS A 7 0.45 3.53 17.41
C HIS A 7 1.25 4.82 17.21
N PRO A 8 1.61 5.23 15.98
CA PRO A 8 2.39 6.45 15.79
C PRO A 8 1.64 7.74 16.18
N LEU A 9 0.31 7.78 15.97
CA LEU A 9 -0.48 8.99 16.25
C LEU A 9 -1.11 9.00 17.64
N ARG A 10 -1.13 7.87 18.35
CA ARG A 10 -1.71 7.78 19.71
C ARG A 10 -1.15 8.80 20.69
N PRO A 11 0.18 9.07 20.78
CA PRO A 11 0.70 10.07 21.71
C PRO A 11 0.17 11.48 21.42
N LEU A 12 0.12 11.87 20.14
CA LEU A 12 -0.41 13.16 19.70
C LEU A 12 -1.91 13.26 20.00
N ALA A 13 -2.69 12.24 19.62
CA ALA A 13 -4.13 12.21 19.85
C ALA A 13 -4.47 12.21 21.36
N ALA A 14 -3.66 11.52 22.17
CA ALA A 14 -3.80 11.54 23.63
C ALA A 14 -3.45 12.90 24.24
N ALA A 15 -2.44 13.60 23.72
CA ALA A 15 -2.09 14.95 24.16
C ALA A 15 -3.20 15.97 23.85
N VAL A 16 -3.85 15.85 22.69
CA VAL A 16 -4.89 16.78 22.24
C VAL A 16 -6.26 16.49 22.86
N LEU A 17 -6.68 15.21 22.89
CA LEU A 17 -8.04 14.83 23.28
C LEU A 17 -8.13 14.20 24.68
N GLY A 18 -7.01 13.75 25.24
CA GLY A 18 -6.95 12.86 26.39
C GLY A 18 -7.08 11.38 25.99
N VAL A 19 -6.42 10.50 26.76
CA VAL A 19 -6.27 9.06 26.44
C VAL A 19 -7.60 8.34 26.21
N ARG A 20 -8.57 8.48 27.13
CA ARG A 20 -9.85 7.77 27.01
C ARG A 20 -10.69 8.29 25.84
N ARG A 21 -10.67 9.60 25.59
CA ARG A 21 -11.44 10.20 24.49
C ARG A 21 -10.85 9.84 23.14
N SER A 22 -9.51 9.81 23.00
CA SER A 22 -8.86 9.42 21.75
C SER A 22 -9.15 7.95 21.39
N GLN A 23 -9.12 7.04 22.37
CA GLN A 23 -9.49 5.63 22.18
C GLN A 23 -10.94 5.47 21.71
N ARG A 24 -11.89 6.14 22.37
CA ARG A 24 -13.30 6.11 21.97
C ARG A 24 -13.51 6.74 20.59
N ALA A 25 -12.86 7.86 20.30
CA ALA A 25 -12.95 8.52 19.00
C ALA A 25 -12.40 7.64 17.86
N ALA A 26 -11.32 6.90 18.10
CA ALA A 26 -10.75 5.97 17.12
C ALA A 26 -11.70 4.81 16.80
N LEU A 27 -12.36 4.24 17.83
CA LEU A 27 -13.35 3.18 17.65
C LEU A 27 -14.62 3.73 16.96
N HIS A 28 -15.11 4.87 17.43
CA HIS A 28 -16.29 5.53 16.88
C HIS A 28 -16.09 5.93 15.42
N GLY A 29 -14.93 6.50 15.07
CA GLY A 29 -14.60 6.86 13.70
C GLY A 29 -14.61 5.65 12.77
N LEU A 30 -14.03 4.52 13.20
CA LEU A 30 -14.11 3.28 12.43
C LEU A 30 -15.55 2.76 12.30
N ALA A 31 -16.32 2.79 13.39
CA ALA A 31 -17.73 2.37 13.36
C ALA A 31 -18.56 3.24 12.41
N THR A 32 -18.33 4.56 12.39
CA THR A 32 -18.97 5.51 11.48
C THR A 32 -18.62 5.20 10.04
N LEU A 33 -17.34 5.05 9.71
CA LEU A 33 -16.89 4.69 8.35
C LEU A 33 -17.51 3.37 7.88
N VAL A 34 -17.56 2.36 8.74
CA VAL A 34 -18.14 1.05 8.42
C VAL A 34 -19.67 1.12 8.23
N SER A 35 -20.34 2.05 8.93
CA SER A 35 -21.79 2.23 8.88
C SER A 35 -22.26 2.95 7.61
N LEU A 36 -21.37 3.63 6.88
CA LEU A 36 -21.70 4.24 5.60
C LEU A 36 -22.08 3.17 4.55
N PRO A 37 -22.94 3.49 3.56
CA PRO A 37 -23.24 2.59 2.46
C PRO A 37 -21.96 2.12 1.76
N GLY A 38 -21.73 0.79 1.72
CA GLY A 38 -20.50 0.21 1.18
C GLY A 38 -19.25 0.35 2.06
N GLY A 39 -19.32 1.09 3.17
CA GLY A 39 -18.20 1.38 4.07
C GLY A 39 -17.52 0.14 4.62
N ALA A 40 -18.28 -0.85 5.07
CA ALA A 40 -17.74 -2.14 5.51
C ALA A 40 -16.87 -2.84 4.43
N LYS A 41 -17.33 -2.81 3.17
CA LYS A 41 -16.59 -3.40 2.04
C LYS A 41 -15.34 -2.60 1.73
N ALA A 42 -15.43 -1.27 1.73
CA ALA A 42 -14.30 -0.39 1.49
C ALA A 42 -13.21 -0.56 2.57
N ILE A 43 -13.61 -0.59 3.84
CA ILE A 43 -12.69 -0.80 4.97
C ILE A 43 -12.04 -2.18 4.92
N SER A 44 -12.81 -3.23 4.61
CA SER A 44 -12.27 -4.57 4.41
C SER A 44 -11.27 -4.61 3.24
N ALA A 45 -11.53 -3.90 2.15
CA ALA A 45 -10.63 -3.82 1.00
C ALA A 45 -9.35 -3.02 1.29
N VAL A 46 -9.43 -1.94 2.10
CA VAL A 46 -8.27 -1.13 2.48
C VAL A 46 -7.35 -1.90 3.44
N PHE A 47 -7.90 -2.70 4.34
CA PHE A 47 -7.08 -3.52 5.23
C PHE A 47 -6.59 -4.82 4.60
N ASP A 48 -7.31 -5.31 3.59
CA ASP A 48 -7.08 -6.59 2.90
C ASP A 48 -6.82 -7.75 3.87
N HIS A 49 -7.61 -7.79 4.95
CA HIS A 49 -7.52 -8.83 5.95
C HIS A 49 -7.85 -10.19 5.31
N PRO A 50 -7.09 -11.26 5.64
CA PRO A 50 -7.50 -12.60 5.26
C PRO A 50 -8.90 -12.90 5.80
N PRO A 51 -9.73 -13.66 5.07
CA PRO A 51 -11.01 -14.08 5.58
C PRO A 51 -10.81 -14.88 6.87
N VAL A 52 -11.71 -14.68 7.83
CA VAL A 52 -11.74 -15.48 9.06
C VAL A 52 -11.95 -16.95 8.66
N PRO A 53 -11.05 -17.86 9.06
CA PRO A 53 -11.22 -19.30 8.83
C PRO A 53 -12.58 -19.78 9.38
N ALA A 54 -13.20 -20.71 8.67
CA ALA A 54 -14.54 -21.18 9.03
C ALA A 54 -14.60 -21.80 10.43
N ASP A 55 -13.51 -22.44 10.87
CA ASP A 55 -13.36 -23.00 12.22
C ASP A 55 -13.23 -21.95 13.33
N LEU A 56 -12.88 -20.70 12.98
CA LEU A 56 -12.81 -19.56 13.91
C LEU A 56 -14.10 -18.71 13.93
N ALA A 57 -15.06 -18.98 13.04
CA ALA A 57 -16.34 -18.31 13.04
C ALA A 57 -17.11 -18.64 14.35
N GLY A 58 -17.61 -17.61 15.04
CA GLY A 58 -18.28 -17.73 16.35
C GLY A 58 -17.35 -18.00 17.54
N ARG A 59 -16.06 -18.27 17.30
CA ARG A 59 -15.09 -18.69 18.34
C ARG A 59 -13.93 -17.72 18.57
N PHE A 60 -13.80 -16.68 17.74
CA PHE A 60 -12.68 -15.76 17.82
C PHE A 60 -13.15 -14.31 17.77
N GLY A 61 -12.89 -13.56 18.83
CA GLY A 61 -13.62 -12.31 19.02
C GLY A 61 -13.06 -11.36 20.06
N ALA A 62 -13.91 -10.47 20.54
CA ALA A 62 -13.56 -9.48 21.54
C ALA A 62 -14.55 -9.47 22.70
N SER A 63 -14.06 -9.16 23.91
CA SER A 63 -14.89 -8.80 25.06
C SER A 63 -14.84 -7.29 25.26
N VAL A 64 -16.01 -6.65 25.37
CA VAL A 64 -16.13 -5.20 25.47
C VAL A 64 -17.14 -4.77 26.55
N PRO A 65 -16.91 -3.63 27.22
CA PRO A 65 -17.88 -3.08 28.14
C PRO A 65 -19.09 -2.49 27.40
N VAL A 66 -20.25 -2.44 28.06
CA VAL A 66 -21.50 -1.89 27.51
C VAL A 66 -21.31 -0.51 26.88
N SER A 67 -20.51 0.35 27.52
CA SER A 67 -20.28 1.74 27.09
C SER A 67 -19.72 1.92 25.67
N VAL A 68 -19.16 0.87 25.07
CA VAL A 68 -18.62 0.91 23.69
C VAL A 68 -19.23 -0.17 22.78
N ALA A 69 -20.21 -0.93 23.27
CA ALA A 69 -20.76 -2.10 22.59
C ALA A 69 -21.26 -1.77 21.18
N ARG A 70 -21.98 -0.65 21.02
CA ARG A 70 -22.53 -0.22 19.71
C ARG A 70 -21.43 -0.04 18.66
N ASP A 71 -20.35 0.65 19.00
CA ASP A 71 -19.27 0.92 18.06
C ASP A 71 -18.43 -0.35 17.84
N ALA A 72 -18.22 -1.16 18.88
CA ALA A 72 -17.49 -2.43 18.79
C ALA A 72 -18.18 -3.43 17.86
N ILE A 73 -19.50 -3.65 18.00
CA ILE A 73 -20.30 -4.54 17.14
C ILE A 73 -20.22 -4.13 15.66
N ARG A 74 -20.05 -2.83 15.38
CA ARG A 74 -19.93 -2.33 14.01
C ARG A 74 -18.50 -2.44 13.48
N ALA A 75 -17.52 -2.09 14.30
CA ALA A 75 -16.15 -1.87 13.86
C ALA A 75 -15.24 -3.11 13.95
N LEU A 76 -15.43 -3.98 14.94
CA LEU A 76 -14.53 -5.12 15.18
C LEU A 76 -14.75 -6.30 14.22
N PRO A 77 -15.97 -6.60 13.72
CA PRO A 77 -16.15 -7.68 12.76
C PRO A 77 -15.37 -7.49 11.46
N VAL A 78 -15.25 -6.26 10.97
CA VAL A 78 -14.42 -5.96 9.79
C VAL A 78 -12.92 -6.09 10.06
N GLN A 79 -12.50 -6.26 11.31
CA GLN A 79 -11.10 -6.54 11.71
C GLN A 79 -10.83 -8.04 11.89
N GLY A 80 -11.87 -8.88 11.90
CA GLY A 80 -11.75 -10.33 12.10
C GLY A 80 -12.40 -10.88 13.37
N ALA A 81 -13.03 -10.04 14.21
CA ALA A 81 -13.77 -10.52 15.38
C ALA A 81 -15.14 -11.10 14.95
N SER A 82 -15.27 -12.42 14.92
CA SER A 82 -16.50 -13.11 14.52
C SER A 82 -17.56 -13.11 15.62
N VAL A 83 -17.14 -12.98 16.89
CA VAL A 83 -18.00 -12.93 18.08
C VAL A 83 -17.66 -11.73 18.97
N ILE A 84 -18.66 -11.11 19.58
CA ILE A 84 -18.48 -9.98 20.51
C ILE A 84 -19.18 -10.29 21.83
N GLU A 85 -18.41 -10.42 22.91
CA GLU A 85 -18.96 -10.45 24.26
C GLU A 85 -19.19 -9.03 24.78
N ILE A 86 -20.39 -8.76 25.28
CA ILE A 86 -20.75 -7.52 25.98
C ILE A 86 -20.93 -7.84 27.45
N GLY A 87 -20.14 -7.21 28.32
CA GLY A 87 -20.47 -7.19 29.74
C GLY A 87 -19.33 -6.82 30.71
N PRO A 88 -19.62 -6.81 32.02
CA PRO A 88 -20.87 -7.28 32.62
C PRO A 88 -22.04 -6.33 32.27
N VAL A 89 -23.24 -6.89 32.10
CA VAL A 89 -24.46 -6.15 31.80
C VAL A 89 -25.33 -6.12 33.05
N GLU A 90 -25.71 -4.92 33.48
CA GLU A 90 -26.65 -4.70 34.57
C GLU A 90 -28.06 -4.41 34.03
N ALA A 91 -29.08 -4.43 34.90
CA ALA A 91 -30.46 -4.16 34.49
C ALA A 91 -30.61 -2.77 33.82
N ALA A 92 -29.86 -1.77 34.28
CA ALA A 92 -29.85 -0.42 33.72
C ALA A 92 -29.25 -0.35 32.30
N ASP A 93 -28.44 -1.33 31.92
CA ASP A 93 -27.75 -1.37 30.63
C ASP A 93 -28.61 -1.96 29.50
N LEU A 94 -29.69 -2.68 29.82
CA LEU A 94 -30.54 -3.38 28.84
C LEU A 94 -31.02 -2.49 27.68
N PRO A 95 -31.46 -1.22 27.89
CA PRO A 95 -31.82 -0.34 26.78
C PRO A 95 -30.62 -0.02 25.87
N ALA A 96 -29.44 0.20 26.45
CA ALA A 96 -28.21 0.49 25.70
C ALA A 96 -27.74 -0.73 24.90
N VAL A 97 -27.81 -1.93 25.48
CA VAL A 97 -27.52 -3.19 24.78
C VAL A 97 -28.49 -3.39 23.62
N ARG A 98 -29.80 -3.21 23.83
CA ARG A 98 -30.80 -3.32 22.75
C ARG A 98 -30.50 -2.36 21.59
N ALA A 99 -30.15 -1.11 21.89
CA ALA A 99 -29.76 -0.13 20.88
C ALA A 99 -28.46 -0.52 20.14
N ALA A 100 -27.49 -1.09 20.85
CA ALA A 100 -26.23 -1.54 20.26
C ALA A 100 -26.41 -2.70 19.26
N LEU A 101 -27.37 -3.60 19.50
CA LEU A 101 -27.62 -4.78 18.66
C LEU A 101 -28.36 -4.48 17.36
N THR A 102 -28.87 -3.25 17.19
CA THR A 102 -29.61 -2.86 15.99
C THR A 102 -28.71 -2.92 14.75
N GLY A 103 -29.02 -3.83 13.83
CA GLY A 103 -28.25 -4.06 12.60
C GLY A 103 -26.92 -4.78 12.82
N ARG A 104 -26.78 -5.58 13.90
CA ARG A 104 -25.58 -6.39 14.15
C ARG A 104 -25.30 -7.36 13.00
N ARG A 105 -24.01 -7.67 12.79
CA ARG A 105 -23.53 -8.59 11.73
C ARG A 105 -22.59 -9.67 12.26
N CYS A 106 -22.51 -9.79 13.57
CA CYS A 106 -21.68 -10.77 14.27
C CYS A 106 -22.51 -11.41 15.37
N GLU A 107 -22.03 -12.54 15.86
CA GLU A 107 -22.58 -13.17 17.05
C GLU A 107 -22.25 -12.33 18.27
N VAL A 108 -23.19 -12.29 19.21
CA VAL A 108 -23.05 -11.54 20.45
C VAL A 108 -23.31 -12.45 21.64
N ILE A 109 -22.38 -12.39 22.60
CA ILE A 109 -22.49 -13.03 23.90
C ILE A 109 -22.80 -11.96 24.95
N GLY A 110 -23.90 -12.10 25.68
CA GLY A 110 -24.23 -11.22 26.80
C GLY A 110 -23.74 -11.80 28.13
N ARG A 111 -22.78 -11.14 28.77
CA ARG A 111 -22.35 -11.51 30.13
C ARG A 111 -23.19 -10.76 31.16
N ALA A 112 -24.19 -11.42 31.71
CA ALA A 112 -25.11 -10.85 32.68
C ALA A 112 -24.49 -10.76 34.07
N ALA A 113 -24.78 -9.67 34.80
CA ALA A 113 -24.37 -9.53 36.20
C ALA A 113 -25.18 -10.44 37.15
N THR A 114 -26.44 -10.75 36.82
CA THR A 114 -27.33 -11.60 37.62
C THR A 114 -28.18 -12.52 36.73
N ALA A 115 -28.81 -13.54 37.34
CA ALA A 115 -29.70 -14.46 36.63
C ALA A 115 -30.94 -13.75 36.05
N GLU A 116 -31.50 -12.76 36.75
CA GLU A 116 -32.65 -11.97 36.28
C GLU A 116 -32.31 -11.13 35.05
N VAL A 117 -31.09 -10.58 35.01
CA VAL A 117 -30.59 -9.89 33.81
C VAL A 117 -30.33 -10.89 32.68
N ALA A 118 -29.91 -12.10 33.00
CA ALA A 118 -29.66 -13.16 32.02
C ALA A 118 -30.95 -13.56 31.28
N GLU A 119 -32.07 -13.73 31.99
CA GLU A 119 -33.38 -14.02 31.39
C GLU A 119 -33.83 -12.90 30.43
N GLN A 120 -33.58 -11.64 30.80
CA GLN A 120 -33.92 -10.49 29.96
C GLN A 120 -32.99 -10.32 28.75
N LEU A 121 -31.74 -10.78 28.86
CA LEU A 121 -30.77 -10.77 27.76
C LEU A 121 -30.98 -11.93 26.78
N ALA A 122 -31.47 -13.08 27.25
CA ALA A 122 -31.64 -14.29 26.43
C ALA A 122 -32.37 -14.06 25.10
N PRO A 123 -33.46 -13.27 25.00
CA PRO A 123 -34.10 -13.00 23.72
C PRO A 123 -33.35 -11.97 22.84
N LEU A 124 -32.32 -11.30 23.37
CA LEU A 124 -31.61 -10.21 22.68
C LEU A 124 -30.30 -10.68 22.04
N VAL A 125 -29.56 -11.59 22.64
CA VAL A 125 -28.21 -12.02 22.21
C VAL A 125 -28.19 -13.49 21.80
N ASP A 126 -27.12 -13.93 21.15
CA ASP A 126 -27.01 -15.30 20.63
C ASP A 126 -26.65 -16.30 21.74
N ARG A 127 -25.97 -15.83 22.79
CA ARG A 127 -25.66 -16.62 24.00
C ARG A 127 -25.60 -15.72 25.23
N VAL A 128 -26.09 -16.20 26.37
CA VAL A 128 -26.00 -15.51 27.66
C VAL A 128 -25.14 -16.31 28.63
N ILE A 129 -24.34 -15.59 29.42
CA ILE A 129 -23.46 -16.17 30.44
C ILE A 129 -23.65 -15.43 31.75
N VAL A 130 -23.70 -16.18 32.85
CA VAL A 130 -23.70 -15.67 34.22
C VAL A 130 -22.44 -16.19 34.90
N GLY A 131 -21.60 -15.28 35.40
CA GLY A 131 -20.31 -15.65 35.98
C GLY A 131 -19.26 -16.08 34.94
N ASP A 132 -18.45 -17.08 35.30
CA ASP A 132 -17.40 -17.62 34.44
C ASP A 132 -17.89 -18.84 33.65
N SER A 133 -17.43 -18.93 32.40
CA SER A 133 -17.71 -20.06 31.51
C SER A 133 -16.38 -20.69 31.13
N PRO A 134 -16.16 -22.00 31.36
CA PRO A 134 -14.86 -22.64 31.17
C PRO A 134 -14.42 -22.67 29.69
N ASP A 135 -15.36 -22.59 28.77
CA ASP A 135 -15.12 -22.51 27.33
C ASP A 135 -14.82 -21.09 26.83
N LEU A 136 -14.98 -20.06 27.67
CA LEU A 136 -14.61 -18.68 27.32
C LEU A 136 -13.21 -18.32 27.83
N VAL A 137 -12.27 -18.17 26.91
CA VAL A 137 -10.91 -17.72 27.22
C VAL A 137 -10.79 -16.23 26.92
N ARG A 138 -10.74 -15.40 27.96
CA ARG A 138 -10.55 -13.95 27.83
C ARG A 138 -9.06 -13.60 27.94
N LEU A 139 -8.44 -13.26 26.81
CA LEU A 139 -7.03 -12.91 26.78
C LEU A 139 -6.81 -11.50 27.31
N THR A 140 -5.88 -11.35 28.26
CA THR A 140 -5.43 -10.07 28.81
C THR A 140 -4.10 -9.60 28.23
N GLU A 141 -3.31 -10.53 27.69
CA GLU A 141 -2.01 -10.27 27.09
C GLU A 141 -2.10 -10.34 25.55
N PRO A 142 -1.38 -9.47 24.82
CA PRO A 142 -1.49 -9.37 23.37
C PRO A 142 -0.73 -10.46 22.59
N SER A 143 -0.41 -11.60 23.22
CA SER A 143 0.41 -12.66 22.63
C SER A 143 -0.33 -13.40 21.51
N ILE A 144 0.27 -13.42 20.31
CA ILE A 144 -0.24 -14.25 19.20
C ILE A 144 -0.15 -15.74 19.55
N ASP A 145 0.99 -16.21 20.06
CA ASP A 145 1.18 -17.62 20.40
C ASP A 145 0.23 -18.07 21.52
N GLY A 146 -0.03 -17.19 22.49
CA GLY A 146 -1.05 -17.41 23.52
C GLY A 146 -2.45 -17.57 22.93
N ALA A 147 -2.80 -16.74 21.94
CA ALA A 147 -4.07 -16.87 21.24
C ALA A 147 -4.17 -18.15 20.42
N LEU A 148 -3.10 -18.53 19.71
CA LEU A 148 -3.06 -19.78 18.93
C LEU A 148 -3.15 -21.02 19.82
N THR A 149 -2.50 -20.99 20.99
CA THR A 149 -2.58 -22.05 22.00
C THR A 149 -4.01 -22.20 22.53
N ALA A 150 -4.68 -21.09 22.86
CA ALA A 150 -6.07 -21.12 23.30
C ALA A 150 -7.02 -21.60 22.19
N LEU A 151 -6.76 -21.21 20.93
CA LEU A 151 -7.56 -21.63 19.77
C LEU A 151 -7.32 -23.09 19.35
N ALA A 152 -6.30 -23.76 19.89
CA ALA A 152 -6.06 -25.19 19.65
C ALA A 152 -7.13 -26.08 20.29
N ASP A 153 -7.80 -25.60 21.35
CA ASP A 153 -8.99 -26.24 21.90
C ASP A 153 -10.21 -25.89 21.03
N GLU A 154 -10.74 -26.88 20.30
CA GLU A 154 -11.90 -26.74 19.42
C GLU A 154 -13.20 -26.31 20.16
N SER A 155 -13.27 -26.53 21.47
CA SER A 155 -14.40 -26.11 22.29
C SER A 155 -14.28 -24.67 22.81
N ALA A 156 -13.07 -24.10 22.80
CA ALA A 156 -12.83 -22.77 23.33
C ALA A 156 -13.29 -21.66 22.37
N THR A 157 -13.86 -20.61 22.97
CA THR A 157 -14.09 -19.30 22.36
C THR A 157 -13.10 -18.31 22.96
N VAL A 158 -12.24 -17.74 22.12
CA VAL A 158 -11.14 -16.88 22.51
C VAL A 158 -11.48 -15.42 22.25
N LEU A 159 -11.47 -14.61 23.30
CA LEU A 159 -11.90 -13.22 23.30
C LEU A 159 -10.75 -12.29 23.70
N ALA A 160 -10.38 -11.36 22.81
CA ALA A 160 -9.49 -10.26 23.15
C ALA A 160 -10.20 -9.27 24.08
N THR A 161 -9.63 -9.04 25.27
CA THR A 161 -10.12 -7.98 26.17
C THR A 161 -9.73 -6.59 25.67
N PRO A 162 -10.29 -5.51 26.24
CA PRO A 162 -9.88 -4.16 25.88
C PRO A 162 -8.37 -3.91 26.13
N ALA A 163 -7.76 -4.57 27.10
CA ALA A 163 -6.32 -4.47 27.36
C ALA A 163 -5.50 -4.90 26.13
N VAL A 164 -5.83 -6.06 25.56
CA VAL A 164 -5.21 -6.59 24.33
C VAL A 164 -5.35 -5.60 23.18
N LEU A 165 -6.57 -5.11 22.92
CA LEU A 165 -6.81 -4.22 21.77
C LEU A 165 -6.15 -2.85 21.92
N LEU A 166 -6.05 -2.34 23.15
CA LEU A 166 -5.39 -1.07 23.45
C LEU A 166 -3.86 -1.16 23.35
N GLU A 167 -3.29 -2.31 23.70
CA GLU A 167 -1.85 -2.56 23.65
C GLU A 167 -1.38 -3.01 22.27
N ALA A 168 -2.00 -4.04 21.70
CA ALA A 168 -1.62 -4.59 20.40
C ALA A 168 -2.05 -3.68 19.25
N GLY A 169 -3.19 -3.00 19.38
CA GLY A 169 -3.94 -2.42 18.27
C GLY A 169 -4.88 -3.45 17.61
N PRO A 170 -5.89 -3.00 16.84
CA PRO A 170 -6.89 -3.88 16.25
C PRO A 170 -6.35 -4.74 15.09
N GLY A 171 -5.15 -4.44 14.56
CA GLY A 171 -4.44 -5.34 13.64
C GLY A 171 -4.00 -6.66 14.29
N TRP A 172 -4.22 -6.82 15.60
CA TRP A 172 -3.99 -8.09 16.31
C TRP A 172 -4.81 -9.26 15.74
N PHE A 173 -6.09 -9.06 15.42
CA PHE A 173 -6.94 -10.10 14.84
C PHE A 173 -6.37 -10.64 13.53
N GLN A 174 -5.95 -9.72 12.64
CA GLN A 174 -5.28 -10.07 11.39
C GLN A 174 -4.04 -10.93 11.64
N ARG A 175 -3.16 -10.52 12.57
CA ARG A 175 -1.93 -11.24 12.85
C ARG A 175 -2.18 -12.65 13.39
N VAL A 176 -3.18 -12.83 14.26
CA VAL A 176 -3.59 -14.16 14.74
C VAL A 176 -4.15 -15.02 13.60
N ILE A 177 -5.03 -14.46 12.76
CA ILE A 177 -5.59 -15.18 11.62
C ILE A 177 -4.48 -15.61 10.65
N GLU A 178 -3.56 -14.71 10.29
CA GLU A 178 -2.44 -15.01 9.40
C GLU A 178 -1.51 -16.08 9.95
N ALA A 179 -1.24 -16.07 11.27
CA ALA A 179 -0.40 -17.04 11.93
C ALA A 179 -1.06 -18.43 12.03
N ARG A 180 -2.40 -18.49 12.07
CA ARG A 180 -3.16 -19.76 12.12
C ARG A 180 -3.26 -20.46 10.77
N GLN A 181 -3.08 -19.73 9.65
CA GLN A 181 -3.29 -20.29 8.32
C GLN A 181 -2.28 -21.41 8.03
N PRO A 182 -2.74 -22.60 7.58
CA PRO A 182 -1.85 -23.65 7.11
C PRO A 182 -1.06 -23.17 5.89
N THR A 183 0.26 -23.38 5.90
CA THR A 183 1.11 -22.96 4.79
C THR A 183 2.03 -24.08 4.30
N SER A 184 2.51 -23.92 3.06
CA SER A 184 3.51 -24.80 2.45
C SER A 184 4.71 -23.99 1.93
N PRO A 185 5.86 -24.61 1.64
CA PRO A 185 6.98 -23.90 1.05
C PRO A 185 6.61 -23.20 -0.27
N ALA A 186 7.13 -21.99 -0.46
CA ALA A 186 6.98 -21.26 -1.71
C ALA A 186 7.84 -21.91 -2.82
N PRO A 187 7.30 -22.09 -4.04
CA PRO A 187 8.03 -22.72 -5.13
C PRO A 187 9.22 -21.86 -5.56
N GLY A 188 10.26 -22.51 -6.06
CA GLY A 188 11.41 -21.90 -6.73
C GLY A 188 11.22 -21.78 -8.25
N LEU A 189 12.21 -21.18 -8.92
CA LEU A 189 12.22 -21.06 -10.39
C LEU A 189 12.23 -22.42 -11.10
N ARG A 190 12.89 -23.42 -10.51
CA ARG A 190 12.96 -24.78 -11.07
C ARG A 190 11.59 -25.46 -11.12
N ASP A 191 10.70 -25.11 -10.20
CA ASP A 191 9.35 -25.70 -10.10
C ASP A 191 8.39 -25.19 -11.19
N ALA A 192 8.71 -24.07 -11.85
CA ALA A 192 7.89 -23.52 -12.92
C ALA A 192 7.96 -24.35 -14.23
N GLY A 193 9.03 -25.11 -14.42
CA GLY A 193 9.30 -25.86 -15.65
C GLY A 193 9.58 -24.97 -16.87
N LEU A 194 9.73 -25.61 -18.03
CA LEU A 194 10.12 -24.94 -19.28
C LEU A 194 8.93 -24.52 -20.16
N ASP A 195 7.73 -25.06 -19.93
CA ASP A 195 6.54 -24.77 -20.74
C ASP A 195 5.85 -23.47 -20.27
N PRO A 196 5.90 -22.37 -21.07
CA PRO A 196 5.31 -21.09 -20.66
C PRO A 196 3.81 -21.15 -20.42
N ARG A 197 3.10 -22.09 -21.08
CA ARG A 197 1.64 -22.24 -20.92
C ARG A 197 1.24 -22.72 -19.53
N ARG A 198 2.19 -23.32 -18.80
CA ARG A 198 2.01 -23.83 -17.44
C ARG A 198 2.66 -22.95 -16.38
N TRP A 199 3.31 -21.86 -16.79
CA TRP A 199 3.99 -20.99 -15.84
C TRP A 199 3.01 -20.37 -14.85
N PRO A 200 3.36 -20.39 -13.55
CA PRO A 200 2.55 -19.73 -12.53
C PRO A 200 2.60 -18.21 -12.73
N ALA A 201 1.53 -17.52 -12.29
CA ALA A 201 1.35 -16.08 -12.50
C ALA A 201 2.55 -15.22 -12.05
N TRP A 202 3.23 -15.59 -10.96
CA TRP A 202 4.38 -14.83 -10.47
C TRP A 202 5.57 -14.83 -11.45
N VAL A 203 5.74 -15.84 -12.31
CA VAL A 203 6.81 -15.85 -13.32
C VAL A 203 6.55 -14.76 -14.37
N TRP A 204 5.31 -14.63 -14.83
CA TRP A 204 4.92 -13.53 -15.72
C TRP A 204 5.13 -12.16 -15.05
N GLY A 205 4.78 -12.05 -13.77
CA GLY A 205 5.01 -10.82 -13.00
C GLY A 205 6.49 -10.45 -12.85
N LEU A 206 7.37 -11.45 -12.71
CA LEU A 206 8.82 -11.25 -12.72
C LEU A 206 9.32 -10.76 -14.08
N ILE A 207 8.87 -11.38 -15.17
CA ILE A 207 9.28 -10.98 -16.52
C ILE A 207 8.94 -9.51 -16.76
N VAL A 208 7.73 -9.08 -16.41
CA VAL A 208 7.33 -7.68 -16.53
C VAL A 208 8.20 -6.76 -15.66
N GLY A 209 8.46 -7.12 -14.40
CA GLY A 209 9.33 -6.31 -13.53
C GLY A 209 10.77 -6.18 -14.05
N LEU A 210 11.35 -7.29 -14.50
CA LEU A 210 12.70 -7.33 -15.09
C LEU A 210 12.75 -6.59 -16.42
N ALA A 211 11.73 -6.71 -17.25
CA ALA A 211 11.63 -6.00 -18.52
C ALA A 211 11.48 -4.48 -18.32
N MET A 212 10.69 -4.04 -17.33
CA MET A 212 10.62 -2.62 -16.96
C MET A 212 11.96 -2.09 -16.45
N THR A 213 12.69 -2.90 -15.68
CA THR A 213 14.03 -2.56 -15.20
C THR A 213 15.01 -2.43 -16.38
N GLY A 214 15.04 -3.42 -17.27
CA GLY A 214 15.87 -3.39 -18.48
C GLY A 214 15.52 -2.23 -19.41
N GLY A 215 14.23 -1.98 -19.63
CA GLY A 215 13.73 -0.86 -20.41
C GLY A 215 14.15 0.49 -19.83
N GLY A 216 14.07 0.66 -18.51
CA GLY A 216 14.55 1.84 -17.82
C GLY A 216 16.06 2.05 -17.97
N LEU A 217 16.87 0.98 -17.87
CA LEU A 217 18.31 1.07 -18.10
C LEU A 217 18.65 1.43 -19.56
N VAL A 218 17.92 0.88 -20.53
CA VAL A 218 18.06 1.25 -21.95
C VAL A 218 17.67 2.72 -22.17
N ALA A 219 16.56 3.18 -21.58
CA ALA A 219 16.13 4.58 -21.64
C ALA A 219 17.17 5.53 -21.02
N ALA A 220 17.77 5.15 -19.89
CA ALA A 220 18.87 5.90 -19.29
C ALA A 220 20.09 5.99 -20.23
N GLY A 221 20.46 4.88 -20.88
CA GLY A 221 21.53 4.85 -21.88
C GLY A 221 21.25 5.75 -23.09
N ILE A 222 20.01 5.76 -23.58
CA ILE A 222 19.57 6.66 -24.66
C ILE A 222 19.68 8.13 -24.22
N THR A 223 19.26 8.42 -22.99
CA THR A 223 19.26 9.77 -22.43
C THR A 223 20.67 10.32 -22.23
N LEU A 224 21.60 9.48 -21.77
CA LEU A 224 23.01 9.85 -21.58
C LEU A 224 23.83 9.86 -22.88
N GLY A 225 23.34 9.21 -23.94
CA GLY A 225 23.99 9.10 -25.23
C GLY A 225 23.34 10.02 -26.28
N PRO A 226 22.54 9.48 -27.21
CA PRO A 226 22.01 10.23 -28.35
C PRO A 226 20.97 11.31 -28.00
N VAL A 227 20.34 11.24 -26.82
CA VAL A 227 19.22 12.09 -26.36
C VAL A 227 17.95 11.97 -27.20
N LEU A 228 18.06 12.09 -28.52
CA LEU A 228 17.00 11.97 -29.51
C LEU A 228 17.20 10.72 -30.38
N LEU A 229 16.18 9.88 -30.44
CA LEU A 229 16.11 8.74 -31.35
C LEU A 229 15.57 9.15 -32.73
N TRP A 230 15.56 8.21 -33.67
CA TRP A 230 15.15 8.48 -35.05
C TRP A 230 13.72 9.02 -35.14
N TYR A 231 12.78 8.43 -34.40
CA TYR A 231 11.39 8.89 -34.37
C TYR A 231 11.20 10.24 -33.66
N ASP A 232 12.07 10.57 -32.69
CA ASP A 232 12.08 11.89 -32.06
C ASP A 232 12.45 12.96 -33.10
N ARG A 233 13.50 12.68 -33.89
CA ARG A 233 13.97 13.57 -34.97
C ARG A 233 12.95 13.68 -36.08
N ASP A 234 12.31 12.59 -36.48
CA ASP A 234 11.28 12.60 -37.52
C ASP A 234 10.04 13.39 -37.07
N PHE A 235 9.66 13.27 -35.79
CA PHE A 235 8.57 14.05 -35.23
C PHE A 235 8.93 15.54 -35.15
N LEU A 236 10.10 15.88 -34.61
CA LEU A 236 10.51 17.29 -34.46
C LEU A 236 10.92 17.94 -35.78
N GLY A 237 11.39 17.17 -36.77
CA GLY A 237 12.10 17.71 -37.94
C GLY A 237 13.43 18.37 -37.57
N MET A 238 14.00 17.99 -36.41
CA MET A 238 15.21 18.59 -35.82
C MET A 238 16.17 17.52 -35.35
N ASN A 239 17.46 17.77 -35.51
CA ASN A 239 18.52 17.02 -34.84
C ASN A 239 18.92 17.70 -33.51
N LEU A 240 19.85 17.11 -32.77
CA LEU A 240 20.28 17.64 -31.48
C LEU A 240 20.95 19.02 -31.59
N SER A 241 21.75 19.26 -32.64
CA SER A 241 22.36 20.58 -32.86
C SER A 241 21.33 21.66 -33.20
N ASP A 242 20.23 21.31 -33.87
CA ASP A 242 19.13 22.24 -34.12
C ASP A 242 18.42 22.61 -32.80
N VAL A 243 18.21 21.62 -31.92
CA VAL A 243 17.64 21.83 -30.58
C VAL A 243 18.53 22.74 -29.72
N ASP A 244 19.84 22.52 -29.74
CA ASP A 244 20.81 23.37 -29.02
C ASP A 244 20.86 24.79 -29.60
N ALA A 245 20.67 24.95 -30.91
CA ALA A 245 20.59 26.25 -31.57
C ALA A 245 19.31 27.03 -31.21
N VAL A 246 18.19 26.34 -30.96
CA VAL A 246 16.97 26.96 -30.42
C VAL A 246 17.20 27.45 -29.00
N ASN A 247 17.74 26.58 -28.14
CA ASN A 247 18.09 26.93 -26.77
C ASN A 247 19.12 25.94 -26.21
N ALA A 248 20.30 26.44 -25.82
CA ALA A 248 21.41 25.63 -25.31
C ALA A 248 21.10 24.82 -24.03
N ARG A 249 19.98 25.11 -23.34
CA ARG A 249 19.51 24.38 -22.15
C ARG A 249 18.41 23.39 -22.45
N LEU A 250 17.82 23.42 -23.65
CA LEU A 250 16.67 22.58 -24.00
C LEU A 250 17.05 21.09 -24.08
N ALA A 251 18.20 20.75 -24.65
CA ALA A 251 18.68 19.36 -24.63
C ALA A 251 18.89 18.85 -23.20
N HIS A 252 19.49 19.66 -22.32
CA HIS A 252 19.67 19.32 -20.91
C HIS A 252 18.34 19.20 -20.15
N PHE A 253 17.36 20.02 -20.50
CA PHE A 253 16.00 19.90 -19.99
C PHE A 253 15.36 18.58 -20.45
N LEU A 254 15.44 18.21 -21.73
CA LEU A 254 14.93 16.91 -22.18
C LEU A 254 15.65 15.73 -21.48
N GLN A 255 16.96 15.85 -21.27
CA GLN A 255 17.73 14.85 -20.53
C GLN A 255 17.23 14.67 -19.09
N HIS A 256 16.89 15.76 -18.40
CA HIS A 256 16.43 15.72 -17.01
C HIS A 256 15.08 14.98 -16.85
N ASP A 257 14.14 15.23 -17.77
CA ASP A 257 12.84 14.56 -17.76
C ASP A 257 13.03 13.06 -18.06
N ARG A 258 13.80 12.73 -19.10
CA ARG A 258 13.99 11.34 -19.55
C ARG A 258 14.79 10.48 -18.58
N ILE A 259 15.83 11.02 -17.92
CA ILE A 259 16.60 10.22 -16.94
C ILE A 259 15.83 10.03 -15.63
N THR A 260 15.02 11.02 -15.23
CA THR A 260 14.10 10.88 -14.11
C THR A 260 13.04 9.83 -14.41
N MET A 261 12.47 9.84 -15.63
CA MET A 261 11.57 8.78 -16.10
C MET A 261 12.22 7.41 -16.10
N ALA A 262 13.43 7.29 -16.64
CA ALA A 262 14.20 6.05 -16.66
C ALA A 262 14.44 5.49 -15.24
N GLY A 263 14.78 6.37 -14.28
CA GLY A 263 14.85 6.00 -12.85
C GLY A 263 13.53 5.49 -12.30
N GLY A 264 12.41 6.13 -12.65
CA GLY A 264 11.06 5.65 -12.34
C GLY A 264 10.73 4.27 -12.93
N MET A 265 11.18 3.99 -14.16
CA MET A 265 10.97 2.69 -14.81
C MET A 265 11.73 1.58 -14.10
N VAL A 266 12.96 1.86 -13.68
CA VAL A 266 13.74 0.94 -12.85
C VAL A 266 13.07 0.75 -11.49
N ALA A 267 12.58 1.82 -10.86
CA ALA A 267 11.90 1.73 -9.56
C ALA A 267 10.63 0.86 -9.61
N ILE A 268 9.73 1.06 -10.59
CA ILE A 268 8.54 0.21 -10.75
C ILE A 268 8.91 -1.23 -11.13
N GLY A 269 9.97 -1.42 -11.93
CA GLY A 269 10.50 -2.72 -12.26
C GLY A 269 10.97 -3.50 -11.02
N ILE A 270 11.67 -2.83 -10.11
CA ILE A 270 12.06 -3.39 -8.80
C ILE A 270 10.82 -3.73 -7.96
N LEU A 271 9.84 -2.82 -7.88
CA LEU A 271 8.59 -3.05 -7.14
C LEU A 271 7.83 -4.26 -7.66
N TYR A 272 7.69 -4.39 -8.98
CA TYR A 272 7.00 -5.50 -9.62
C TYR A 272 7.76 -6.82 -9.43
N THR A 273 9.08 -6.79 -9.53
CA THR A 273 9.93 -7.95 -9.24
C THR A 273 9.77 -8.40 -7.79
N GLY A 274 9.78 -7.46 -6.84
CA GLY A 274 9.57 -7.71 -5.42
C GLY A 274 8.17 -8.28 -5.13
N LEU A 275 7.12 -7.65 -5.65
CA LEU A 275 5.73 -8.12 -5.50
C LEU A 275 5.51 -9.51 -6.10
N ALA A 276 6.11 -9.81 -7.25
CA ALA A 276 6.04 -11.12 -7.86
C ALA A 276 6.81 -12.17 -7.05
N TRP A 277 8.08 -11.91 -6.71
CA TRP A 277 8.95 -12.85 -6.01
C TRP A 277 8.61 -13.06 -4.53
N GLY A 278 8.36 -11.99 -3.80
CA GLY A 278 8.11 -12.00 -2.37
C GLY A 278 6.63 -12.09 -2.01
N GLY A 279 5.75 -11.65 -2.91
CA GLY A 279 4.31 -11.61 -2.71
C GLY A 279 3.55 -12.74 -3.39
N ILE A 280 3.31 -12.60 -4.70
CA ILE A 280 2.46 -13.50 -5.51
C ILE A 280 2.96 -14.94 -5.44
N ARG A 281 4.28 -15.16 -5.55
CA ARG A 281 4.91 -16.49 -5.44
C ARG A 281 4.64 -17.17 -4.10
N ARG A 282 4.53 -16.39 -3.02
CA ARG A 282 4.26 -16.88 -1.66
C ARG A 282 2.77 -17.00 -1.36
N GLY A 283 1.90 -16.72 -2.32
CA GLY A 283 0.47 -16.88 -2.18
C GLY A 283 -0.28 -15.66 -1.65
N TRP A 284 0.37 -14.51 -1.46
CA TRP A 284 -0.27 -13.32 -0.89
C TRP A 284 -1.30 -12.70 -1.86
N PRO A 285 -2.60 -12.67 -1.52
CA PRO A 285 -3.62 -12.07 -2.40
C PRO A 285 -3.41 -10.57 -2.59
N TRP A 286 -3.02 -9.87 -1.52
CA TRP A 286 -2.73 -8.43 -1.52
C TRP A 286 -1.61 -8.06 -2.48
N ALA A 287 -0.61 -8.92 -2.66
CA ALA A 287 0.51 -8.62 -3.57
C ALA A 287 0.06 -8.62 -5.03
N ARG A 288 -0.83 -9.54 -5.41
CA ARG A 288 -1.49 -9.51 -6.72
C ARG A 288 -2.36 -8.25 -6.85
N ALA A 289 -3.10 -7.88 -5.81
CA ALA A 289 -3.94 -6.68 -5.85
C ALA A 289 -3.12 -5.41 -6.03
N ALA A 290 -2.01 -5.27 -5.30
CA ALA A 290 -1.07 -4.16 -5.44
C ALA A 290 -0.48 -4.07 -6.85
N TYR A 291 -0.05 -5.22 -7.39
CA TYR A 291 0.46 -5.33 -8.75
C TYR A 291 -0.60 -4.91 -9.79
N LEU A 292 -1.82 -5.42 -9.65
CA LEU A 292 -2.94 -5.12 -10.54
C LEU A 292 -3.33 -3.64 -10.48
N ILE A 293 -3.52 -3.06 -9.29
CA ILE A 293 -3.93 -1.66 -9.14
C ILE A 293 -2.87 -0.72 -9.73
N SER A 294 -1.59 -0.98 -9.43
CA SER A 294 -0.48 -0.20 -10.01
C SER A 294 -0.48 -0.26 -11.54
N GLY A 295 -0.65 -1.45 -12.14
CA GLY A 295 -0.70 -1.57 -13.60
C GLY A 295 -1.97 -1.00 -14.23
N LEU A 296 -3.12 -1.07 -13.54
CA LEU A 296 -4.35 -0.42 -13.99
C LEU A 296 -4.25 1.12 -13.99
N ILE A 297 -3.32 1.68 -13.22
CA ILE A 297 -2.98 3.11 -13.29
C ILE A 297 -1.98 3.34 -14.43
N GLY A 298 -0.94 2.51 -14.53
CA GLY A 298 0.15 2.72 -15.49
C GLY A 298 -0.19 2.44 -16.96
N PHE A 299 -0.81 1.31 -17.29
CA PHE A 299 -1.05 0.97 -18.71
C PHE A 299 -1.96 1.98 -19.45
N PRO A 300 -3.05 2.50 -18.84
CA PRO A 300 -3.86 3.50 -19.51
C PRO A 300 -3.14 4.82 -19.80
N THR A 301 -2.02 5.13 -19.15
CA THR A 301 -1.28 6.37 -19.41
C THR A 301 -0.62 6.37 -20.78
N LEU A 302 -0.51 5.21 -21.45
CA LEU A 302 -0.18 5.17 -22.88
C LEU A 302 -1.13 6.05 -23.69
N LEU A 303 -2.42 6.11 -23.34
CA LEU A 303 -3.43 6.90 -24.05
C LEU A 303 -3.24 8.42 -23.92
N TYR A 304 -2.27 8.89 -23.12
CA TYR A 304 -1.93 10.31 -23.08
C TYR A 304 -1.45 10.84 -24.44
N PHE A 305 -0.98 9.98 -25.36
CA PHE A 305 -0.69 10.40 -26.74
C PHE A 305 -1.91 11.04 -27.44
N LEU A 306 -3.15 10.74 -27.02
CA LEU A 306 -4.36 11.36 -27.58
C LEU A 306 -4.44 12.85 -27.25
N GLY A 307 -3.85 13.27 -26.13
CA GLY A 307 -3.76 14.67 -25.73
C GLY A 307 -2.50 15.36 -26.27
N THR A 308 -1.38 14.64 -26.39
CA THR A 308 -0.10 15.22 -26.80
C THR A 308 0.15 15.16 -28.30
N GLY A 309 -0.51 14.26 -29.04
CA GLY A 309 -0.31 14.08 -30.49
C GLY A 309 1.00 13.38 -30.87
N PHE A 310 1.82 12.96 -29.91
CA PHE A 310 3.06 12.22 -30.14
C PHE A 310 2.96 10.78 -29.61
N VAL A 311 3.12 9.81 -30.50
CA VAL A 311 3.15 8.38 -30.16
C VAL A 311 4.60 7.93 -30.15
N GLU A 312 5.13 7.59 -28.98
CA GLU A 312 6.50 7.11 -28.81
C GLU A 312 6.57 5.61 -29.14
N PRO A 313 7.27 5.19 -30.23
CA PRO A 313 7.22 3.82 -30.71
C PRO A 313 7.79 2.77 -29.75
N LEU A 314 8.86 3.08 -29.01
CA LEU A 314 9.54 2.14 -28.14
C LEU A 314 8.71 1.83 -26.89
N HIS A 315 8.16 2.85 -26.24
CA HIS A 315 7.19 2.74 -25.15
C HIS A 315 5.98 1.96 -25.63
N THR A 316 5.41 2.32 -26.78
CA THR A 316 4.23 1.64 -27.32
C THR A 316 4.51 0.14 -27.52
N ALA A 317 5.66 -0.20 -28.11
CA ALA A 317 6.08 -1.59 -28.27
C ALA A 317 6.26 -2.30 -26.92
N LEU A 318 6.92 -1.66 -25.96
CA LEU A 318 7.10 -2.20 -24.62
C LEU A 318 5.74 -2.46 -23.93
N ALA A 319 4.82 -1.50 -23.99
CA ALA A 319 3.49 -1.62 -23.41
C ALA A 319 2.69 -2.77 -24.05
N ILE A 320 2.70 -2.89 -25.38
CA ILE A 320 2.01 -3.96 -26.12
C ILE A 320 2.56 -5.34 -25.73
N VAL A 321 3.88 -5.47 -25.56
CA VAL A 321 4.51 -6.75 -25.17
C VAL A 321 4.25 -7.08 -23.71
N LEU A 322 4.34 -6.10 -22.81
CA LEU A 322 4.22 -6.32 -21.36
C LEU A 322 2.77 -6.44 -20.89
N PHE A 323 1.81 -5.82 -21.56
CA PHE A 323 0.40 -5.87 -21.17
C PHE A 323 -0.18 -7.30 -21.07
N PRO A 324 -0.04 -8.20 -22.06
CA PRO A 324 -0.53 -9.56 -21.93
C PRO A 324 0.16 -10.33 -20.80
N MET A 325 1.46 -10.09 -20.57
CA MET A 325 2.19 -10.70 -19.45
C MET A 325 1.70 -10.19 -18.10
N PHE A 326 1.39 -8.89 -18.00
CA PHE A 326 0.75 -8.28 -16.84
C PHE A 326 -0.63 -8.90 -16.56
N LEU A 327 -1.43 -9.12 -17.60
CA LEU A 327 -2.72 -9.81 -17.46
C LEU A 327 -2.51 -11.23 -16.95
N LEU A 328 -1.56 -12.01 -17.48
CA LEU A 328 -1.26 -13.35 -16.99
C LEU A 328 -0.76 -13.35 -15.54
N ALA A 329 0.01 -12.34 -15.14
CA ALA A 329 0.50 -12.17 -13.77
C ALA A 329 -0.62 -11.87 -12.77
N THR A 330 -1.69 -11.24 -13.23
CA THR A 330 -2.80 -10.79 -12.38
C THR A 330 -4.09 -11.56 -12.62
N TRP A 331 -4.18 -12.47 -13.58
CA TRP A 331 -5.44 -13.12 -13.93
C TRP A 331 -6.03 -13.94 -12.78
N ARG A 332 -5.22 -14.83 -12.20
CA ARG A 332 -5.66 -15.77 -11.15
C ARG A 332 -5.29 -15.25 -9.76
N ARG A 333 -6.21 -15.42 -8.81
CA ARG A 333 -5.89 -15.23 -7.38
C ARG A 333 -4.98 -16.39 -6.92
N PRO A 334 -3.96 -16.11 -6.08
CA PRO A 334 -3.23 -17.20 -5.46
C PRO A 334 -4.17 -18.02 -4.58
N ALA A 335 -4.16 -19.34 -4.75
CA ALA A 335 -5.11 -20.24 -4.11
C ALA A 335 -4.59 -20.87 -2.80
N VAL A 336 -3.28 -20.86 -2.59
CA VAL A 336 -2.65 -21.57 -1.47
C VAL A 336 -1.68 -20.63 -0.76
N ALA A 337 -1.83 -20.51 0.56
CA ALA A 337 -0.91 -19.79 1.40
C ALA A 337 0.44 -20.51 1.45
N ARG A 338 1.51 -19.78 1.13
CA ARG A 338 2.89 -20.30 1.11
C ARG A 338 3.88 -19.39 1.85
N TRP A 339 3.34 -18.57 2.74
CA TRP A 339 4.13 -17.71 3.60
C TRP A 339 4.40 -18.38 4.94
N THR A 340 5.27 -17.76 5.72
CA THR A 340 5.56 -18.17 7.08
C THR A 340 5.64 -16.90 7.90
N VAL A 341 4.86 -16.83 8.98
CA VAL A 341 4.82 -15.67 9.87
C VAL A 341 5.97 -15.83 10.87
N ALA A 342 6.83 -14.82 10.99
CA ALA A 342 7.86 -14.81 12.02
C ALA A 342 7.23 -14.60 13.40
N PRO A 343 7.81 -15.18 14.48
CA PRO A 343 7.36 -14.92 15.85
C PRO A 343 7.33 -13.44 16.19
N GLU A 344 6.55 -13.06 17.21
CA GLU A 344 6.56 -11.68 17.67
C GLU A 344 7.95 -11.27 18.15
N GLY A 345 8.43 -10.15 17.61
CA GLY A 345 9.68 -9.54 18.03
C GLY A 345 9.48 -8.54 19.17
N PRO A 346 10.55 -7.88 19.62
CA PRO A 346 10.46 -6.84 20.63
C PRO A 346 9.48 -5.71 20.21
N GLU A 347 8.55 -5.35 21.10
CA GLU A 347 7.55 -4.30 20.84
C GLU A 347 8.17 -2.94 20.45
N PRO A 348 9.30 -2.48 21.02
CA PRO A 348 9.95 -1.25 20.57
C PRO A 348 10.37 -1.28 19.09
N GLU A 349 10.80 -2.43 18.57
CA GLU A 349 11.12 -2.59 17.14
C GLU A 349 9.87 -2.47 16.28
N ARG A 350 8.77 -3.11 16.70
CA ARG A 350 7.48 -3.02 16.00
C ARG A 350 6.98 -1.59 15.95
N ARG A 351 7.03 -0.85 17.06
CA ARG A 351 6.58 0.56 17.11
C ARG A 351 7.38 1.48 16.18
N ARG A 352 8.70 1.32 16.12
CA ARG A 352 9.56 2.04 15.16
C ARG A 352 9.20 1.67 13.72
N ALA A 353 8.96 0.38 13.45
CA ALA A 353 8.54 -0.09 12.15
C ALA A 353 7.16 0.45 11.73
N LEU A 354 6.21 0.63 12.66
CA LEU A 354 4.91 1.23 12.35
C LEU A 354 5.03 2.73 12.02
N ALA A 355 5.93 3.45 12.69
CA ALA A 355 6.24 4.84 12.32
C ALA A 355 6.87 4.91 10.92
N ALA A 356 7.80 4.00 10.61
CA ALA A 356 8.36 3.85 9.26
C ALA A 356 7.29 3.53 8.21
N GLN A 357 6.34 2.64 8.54
CA GLN A 357 5.23 2.29 7.66
C GLN A 357 4.40 3.53 7.30
N LEU A 358 4.04 4.34 8.30
CA LEU A 358 3.32 5.59 8.11
C LEU A 358 4.10 6.56 7.20
N LEU A 359 5.40 6.72 7.43
CA LEU A 359 6.25 7.59 6.60
C LEU A 359 6.25 7.17 5.13
N LEU A 360 6.37 5.87 4.83
CA LEU A 360 6.33 5.40 3.43
C LEU A 360 4.95 5.51 2.80
N ILE A 361 3.87 5.31 3.56
CA ILE A 361 2.51 5.55 3.07
C ILE A 361 2.36 7.03 2.69
N VAL A 362 2.81 7.95 3.55
CA VAL A 362 2.79 9.40 3.28
C VAL A 362 3.66 9.75 2.07
N THR A 363 4.88 9.21 1.97
CA THR A 363 5.74 9.38 0.79
C THR A 363 5.03 8.93 -0.48
N GLY A 364 4.46 7.72 -0.48
CA GLY A 364 3.74 7.18 -1.63
C GLY A 364 2.53 8.04 -2.02
N ILE A 365 1.73 8.52 -1.06
CA ILE A 365 0.62 9.45 -1.34
C ILE A 365 1.15 10.76 -1.94
N GLY A 366 2.24 11.30 -1.41
CA GLY A 366 2.89 12.51 -1.95
C GLY A 366 3.40 12.32 -3.37
N LEU A 367 4.04 11.19 -3.67
CA LEU A 367 4.47 10.84 -5.03
C LEU A 367 3.29 10.67 -5.98
N PHE A 368 2.18 10.07 -5.51
CA PHE A 368 0.97 9.93 -6.31
C PHE A 368 0.38 11.30 -6.67
N ALA A 369 0.25 12.20 -5.68
CA ALA A 369 -0.20 13.56 -5.90
C ALA A 369 0.74 14.32 -6.85
N GLY A 370 2.06 14.18 -6.68
CA GLY A 370 3.06 14.74 -7.59
C GLY A 370 2.91 14.23 -9.03
N GLY A 371 2.76 12.91 -9.21
CA GLY A 371 2.56 12.30 -10.53
C GLY A 371 1.25 12.74 -11.20
N ALA A 372 0.18 12.92 -10.42
CA ALA A 372 -1.07 13.48 -10.91
C ALA A 372 -0.89 14.93 -11.37
N THR A 373 -0.24 15.77 -10.55
CA THR A 373 0.06 17.16 -10.91
C THR A 373 0.89 17.26 -12.19
N VAL A 374 1.98 16.48 -12.30
CA VAL A 374 2.84 16.48 -13.49
C VAL A 374 2.07 15.98 -14.73
N SER A 375 1.19 14.98 -14.57
CA SER A 375 0.33 14.51 -15.66
C SER A 375 -0.63 15.61 -16.14
N ILE A 376 -1.27 16.31 -15.20
CA ILE A 376 -2.21 17.40 -15.52
C ILE A 376 -1.47 18.55 -16.22
N VAL A 377 -0.31 18.96 -15.72
CA VAL A 377 0.53 19.99 -16.35
C VAL A 377 0.92 19.56 -17.76
N GLY A 378 1.40 18.32 -17.92
CA GLY A 378 1.80 17.76 -19.22
C GLY A 378 0.66 17.72 -20.25
N LEU A 379 -0.59 17.60 -19.81
CA LEU A 379 -1.78 17.59 -20.68
C LEU A 379 -2.42 18.97 -20.86
N THR A 380 -1.90 20.02 -20.23
CA THR A 380 -2.48 21.38 -20.27
C THR A 380 -1.44 22.44 -20.63
N GLY A 381 -0.74 23.00 -19.64
CA GLY A 381 0.20 24.12 -19.82
C GLY A 381 1.63 23.72 -20.20
N VAL A 382 1.98 22.44 -20.12
CA VAL A 382 3.29 21.80 -20.41
C VAL A 382 4.44 22.24 -19.51
N PHE A 383 4.62 23.56 -19.34
CA PHE A 383 5.67 24.20 -18.56
C PHE A 383 5.14 24.75 -17.24
N VAL A 384 5.96 24.65 -16.19
CA VAL A 384 5.82 25.42 -14.96
C VAL A 384 6.84 26.55 -14.93
N ASP A 385 6.63 27.54 -14.05
CA ASP A 385 7.48 28.74 -13.98
C ASP A 385 8.97 28.41 -13.80
N THR A 386 9.29 27.40 -12.99
CA THR A 386 10.68 26.99 -12.76
C THR A 386 11.35 26.43 -14.03
N ASP A 387 10.59 25.84 -14.95
CA ASP A 387 11.11 25.33 -16.22
C ASP A 387 11.53 26.49 -17.12
N LEU A 388 10.67 27.51 -17.22
CA LEU A 388 10.90 28.69 -18.05
C LEU A 388 12.06 29.52 -17.50
N VAL A 389 12.19 29.62 -16.17
CA VAL A 389 13.36 30.22 -15.51
C VAL A 389 14.64 29.44 -15.83
N PHE A 390 14.60 28.10 -15.79
CA PHE A 390 15.76 27.29 -16.13
C PHE A 390 16.17 27.46 -17.60
N LEU A 391 15.19 27.42 -18.51
CA LEU A 391 15.40 27.59 -19.95
C LEU A 391 15.77 29.03 -20.33
N GLY A 392 15.42 30.02 -19.51
CA GLY A 392 15.63 31.44 -19.80
C GLY A 392 14.80 31.92 -21.00
N THR A 393 13.59 31.38 -21.16
CA THR A 393 12.71 31.64 -22.32
C THR A 393 11.23 31.56 -21.91
N ASP A 394 10.33 31.78 -22.86
CA ASP A 394 8.88 31.67 -22.69
C ASP A 394 8.26 30.66 -23.68
N PRO A 395 7.03 30.18 -23.44
CA PRO A 395 6.39 29.20 -24.30
C PRO A 395 6.16 29.70 -25.74
N ALA A 396 5.93 30.99 -25.95
CA ALA A 396 5.66 31.54 -27.27
C ALA A 396 6.93 31.53 -28.15
N PHE A 397 8.10 31.76 -27.56
CA PHE A 397 9.38 31.60 -28.24
C PHE A 397 9.60 30.15 -28.70
N LEU A 398 9.35 29.17 -27.84
CA LEU A 398 9.52 27.76 -28.16
C LEU A 398 8.54 27.30 -29.25
N ASP A 399 7.29 27.75 -29.18
CA ASP A 399 6.26 27.46 -30.20
C ASP A 399 6.62 28.08 -31.56
N ALA A 400 7.08 29.33 -31.56
CA ALA A 400 7.55 30.00 -32.78
C ALA A 400 8.78 29.33 -33.39
N ALA A 401 9.68 28.78 -32.57
CA ALA A 401 10.85 28.04 -33.04
C ALA A 401 10.44 26.69 -33.66
N ASN A 402 9.55 25.95 -33.01
CA ASN A 402 8.94 24.74 -33.56
C ASN A 402 7.67 24.36 -32.79
N PRO A 403 6.49 24.36 -33.43
CA PRO A 403 5.21 24.06 -32.76
C PRO A 403 5.10 22.60 -32.28
N ARG A 404 6.04 21.73 -32.66
CA ARG A 404 6.09 20.33 -32.20
C ARG A 404 6.89 20.14 -30.91
N LEU A 405 7.64 21.15 -30.43
CA LEU A 405 8.43 21.04 -29.19
C LEU A 405 7.56 20.89 -27.95
N ALA A 406 6.52 21.72 -27.81
CA ALA A 406 5.63 21.64 -26.65
C ALA A 406 4.89 20.28 -26.59
N PRO A 407 4.26 19.78 -27.68
CA PRO A 407 3.72 18.41 -27.75
C PRO A 407 4.72 17.30 -27.37
N PHE A 408 5.98 17.44 -27.78
CA PHE A 408 7.03 16.48 -27.49
C PHE A 408 7.40 16.45 -26.00
N ILE A 409 7.58 17.62 -25.39
CA ILE A 409 7.85 17.76 -23.94
C ILE A 409 6.63 17.32 -23.12
N ALA A 410 5.43 17.67 -23.58
CA ALA A 410 4.16 17.26 -22.97
C ALA A 410 4.05 15.74 -22.84
N HIS A 411 4.44 15.00 -23.88
CA HIS A 411 4.49 13.53 -23.85
C HIS A 411 5.41 13.00 -22.75
N ASP A 412 6.64 13.49 -22.69
CA ASP A 412 7.63 12.99 -21.72
C ASP A 412 7.15 13.27 -20.28
N ARG A 413 6.55 14.44 -20.04
CA ARG A 413 6.00 14.81 -18.73
C ARG A 413 4.76 14.02 -18.34
N ALA A 414 3.78 13.95 -19.24
CA ALA A 414 2.55 13.21 -18.98
C ALA A 414 2.86 11.72 -18.75
N GLY A 415 3.73 11.14 -19.57
CA GLY A 415 4.22 9.76 -19.41
C GLY A 415 4.94 9.55 -18.07
N PHE A 416 5.82 10.48 -17.68
CA PHE A 416 6.50 10.42 -16.38
C PHE A 416 5.51 10.50 -15.21
N GLY A 417 4.54 11.42 -15.27
CA GLY A 417 3.50 11.55 -14.25
C GLY A 417 2.66 10.27 -14.09
N GLY A 418 2.28 9.64 -15.20
CA GLY A 418 1.59 8.35 -15.21
C GLY A 418 2.39 7.23 -14.54
N LEU A 419 3.66 7.10 -14.93
CA LEU A 419 4.61 6.16 -14.33
C LEU A 419 4.78 6.42 -12.83
N LEU A 420 4.89 7.68 -12.42
CA LEU A 420 5.06 8.07 -11.02
C LEU A 420 3.83 7.70 -10.19
N MET A 421 2.61 7.93 -10.70
CA MET A 421 1.37 7.49 -10.04
C MET A 421 1.30 5.96 -9.88
N ALA A 422 1.65 5.21 -10.92
CA ALA A 422 1.67 3.74 -10.86
C ALA A 422 2.69 3.23 -9.82
N THR A 423 3.90 3.80 -9.83
CA THR A 423 4.98 3.49 -8.88
C THR A 423 4.56 3.83 -7.45
N ALA A 424 3.97 5.00 -7.25
CA ALA A 424 3.46 5.46 -5.96
C ALA A 424 2.37 4.54 -5.41
N ALA A 425 1.42 4.11 -6.24
CA ALA A 425 0.39 3.15 -5.84
C ALA A 425 1.02 1.82 -5.39
N ALA A 426 2.02 1.30 -6.11
CA ALA A 426 2.74 0.10 -5.69
C ALA A 426 3.45 0.27 -4.34
N ILE A 427 4.10 1.43 -4.10
CA ILE A 427 4.75 1.75 -2.82
C ILE A 427 3.70 1.80 -1.70
N VAL A 428 2.61 2.55 -1.87
CA VAL A 428 1.55 2.69 -0.86
C VAL A 428 0.98 1.32 -0.50
N LEU A 429 0.59 0.52 -1.49
CA LEU A 429 -0.06 -0.78 -1.26
C LEU A 429 0.91 -1.82 -0.68
N LEU A 430 2.18 -1.81 -1.11
CA LEU A 430 3.22 -2.64 -0.49
C LEU A 430 3.47 -2.23 0.97
N SER A 431 3.49 -0.93 1.28
CA SER A 431 3.64 -0.44 2.65
C SER A 431 2.41 -0.69 3.50
N LEU A 432 1.19 -0.63 2.94
CA LEU A 432 -0.05 -0.94 3.67
C LEU A 432 -0.13 -2.42 4.03
N TRP A 433 0.15 -3.31 3.08
CA TRP A 433 -0.18 -4.73 3.22
C TRP A 433 1.01 -5.66 3.41
N GLY A 434 2.23 -5.24 3.05
CA GLY A 434 3.44 -6.07 3.13
C GLY A 434 4.19 -6.02 4.45
N TRP A 435 3.74 -5.22 5.41
CA TRP A 435 4.54 -4.84 6.57
C TRP A 435 4.52 -5.89 7.69
N ARG A 436 5.34 -6.94 7.56
CA ARG A 436 5.46 -8.02 8.56
C ARG A 436 6.92 -8.24 8.98
N ARG A 437 7.11 -8.69 10.21
CA ARG A 437 8.45 -9.02 10.74
C ARG A 437 9.13 -10.07 9.86
N GLY A 438 10.42 -9.88 9.56
CA GLY A 438 11.21 -10.83 8.77
C GLY A 438 10.89 -10.87 7.27
N GLU A 439 10.01 -9.99 6.77
CA GLU A 439 9.77 -9.82 5.33
C GLU A 439 10.84 -8.92 4.68
N ALA A 440 12.10 -9.39 4.71
CA ALA A 440 13.25 -8.62 4.25
C ALA A 440 13.16 -8.18 2.78
N TRP A 441 12.41 -8.93 1.95
CA TRP A 441 12.17 -8.55 0.55
C TRP A 441 11.40 -7.24 0.43
N VAL A 442 10.50 -6.92 1.36
CA VAL A 442 9.76 -5.65 1.37
C VAL A 442 10.73 -4.50 1.56
N TRP A 443 11.63 -4.63 2.54
CA TRP A 443 12.67 -3.64 2.81
C TRP A 443 13.58 -3.43 1.59
N TRP A 444 14.10 -4.51 0.99
CA TRP A 444 14.99 -4.41 -0.18
C TRP A 444 14.28 -3.88 -1.44
N THR A 445 13.00 -4.23 -1.63
CA THR A 445 12.20 -3.73 -2.74
C THR A 445 12.01 -2.22 -2.62
N LEU A 446 11.63 -1.73 -1.43
CA LEU A 446 11.43 -0.31 -1.17
C LEU A 446 12.75 0.47 -1.21
N ALA A 447 13.83 -0.09 -0.67
CA ALA A 447 15.16 0.52 -0.72
C ALA A 447 15.69 0.63 -2.16
N GLY A 448 15.55 -0.44 -2.95
CA GLY A 448 15.93 -0.46 -4.36
C GLY A 448 15.10 0.55 -5.17
N ALA A 449 13.79 0.57 -4.98
CA ALA A 449 12.89 1.50 -5.66
C ALA A 449 13.17 2.96 -5.30
N ALA A 450 13.36 3.28 -4.01
CA ALA A 450 13.69 4.63 -3.56
C ALA A 450 15.05 5.08 -4.13
N THR A 451 16.04 4.20 -4.15
CA THR A 451 17.36 4.51 -4.73
C THR A 451 17.26 4.76 -6.23
N ALA A 452 16.60 3.86 -6.96
CA ALA A 452 16.43 3.95 -8.41
C ALA A 452 15.61 5.18 -8.83
N GLY A 453 14.60 5.56 -8.05
CA GLY A 453 13.76 6.73 -8.33
C GLY A 453 14.46 8.05 -8.00
N PHE A 454 15.01 8.18 -6.78
CA PHE A 454 15.53 9.47 -6.31
C PHE A 454 16.96 9.78 -6.73
N ALA A 455 17.85 8.79 -6.82
CA ALA A 455 19.27 9.06 -7.08
C ALA A 455 19.51 9.64 -8.48
N PRO A 456 18.97 9.07 -9.58
CA PRO A 456 19.14 9.65 -10.92
C PRO A 456 18.57 11.06 -11.01
N ALA A 457 17.39 11.30 -10.41
CA ALA A 457 16.76 12.61 -10.37
C ALA A 457 17.68 13.65 -9.70
N LEU A 458 18.20 13.36 -8.50
CA LEU A 458 19.10 14.29 -7.82
C LEU A 458 20.42 14.52 -8.57
N ILE A 459 20.98 13.46 -9.16
CA ILE A 459 22.25 13.54 -9.90
C ILE A 459 22.09 14.42 -11.14
N ILE A 460 21.03 14.21 -11.94
CA ILE A 460 20.86 14.99 -13.18
C ILE A 460 20.56 16.46 -12.88
N HIS A 461 19.68 16.75 -11.91
CA HIS A 461 19.30 18.13 -11.59
C HIS A 461 20.53 18.93 -11.13
N LYS A 462 21.39 18.30 -10.31
CA LYS A 462 22.68 18.90 -9.94
C LYS A 462 23.63 19.02 -11.14
N GLY A 463 23.69 18.01 -12.00
CA GLY A 463 24.57 17.97 -13.17
C GLY A 463 24.27 19.06 -14.21
N ILE A 464 23.00 19.39 -14.42
CA ILE A 464 22.57 20.40 -15.40
C ILE A 464 22.32 21.78 -14.79
N GLY A 465 22.37 21.90 -13.46
CA GLY A 465 22.11 23.16 -12.76
C GLY A 465 20.62 23.51 -12.59
N TYR A 466 19.69 22.57 -12.81
CA TYR A 466 18.27 22.79 -12.56
C TYR A 466 17.96 22.50 -11.07
N THR A 467 18.34 23.43 -10.19
CA THR A 467 18.36 23.20 -8.73
C THR A 467 17.50 24.18 -7.92
N SER A 468 16.42 24.71 -8.48
CA SER A 468 15.48 25.53 -7.69
C SER A 468 14.92 24.71 -6.53
N PHE A 469 14.79 25.36 -5.38
CA PHE A 469 14.37 24.68 -4.15
C PHE A 469 12.93 24.20 -4.26
N GLU A 470 12.04 25.00 -4.83
CA GLU A 470 10.62 24.69 -4.99
C GLU A 470 10.42 23.45 -5.87
N HIS A 471 11.20 23.33 -6.95
CA HIS A 471 11.15 22.19 -7.87
C HIS A 471 11.65 20.91 -7.22
N LEU A 472 12.75 20.98 -6.46
CA LEU A 472 13.37 19.82 -5.81
C LEU A 472 12.80 19.49 -4.42
N PHE A 473 12.00 20.38 -3.82
CA PHE A 473 11.47 20.19 -2.47
C PHE A 473 10.71 18.86 -2.29
N PRO A 474 9.81 18.44 -3.21
CA PRO A 474 9.14 17.14 -3.11
C PRO A 474 10.13 15.97 -3.13
N VAL A 475 11.20 16.07 -3.92
CA VAL A 475 12.26 15.06 -4.03
C VAL A 475 13.04 14.97 -2.71
N TYR A 476 13.45 16.11 -2.14
CA TYR A 476 14.15 16.14 -0.85
C TYR A 476 13.31 15.56 0.28
N LEU A 477 12.03 15.93 0.35
CA LEU A 477 11.12 15.39 1.35
C LEU A 477 10.95 13.87 1.19
N GLY A 478 10.76 13.40 -0.03
CA GLY A 478 10.65 11.98 -0.36
C GLY A 478 11.89 11.18 0.04
N VAL A 479 13.09 11.72 -0.20
CA VAL A 479 14.37 11.11 0.21
C VAL A 479 14.48 11.03 1.73
N VAL A 480 14.26 12.13 2.44
CA VAL A 480 14.35 12.16 3.91
C VAL A 480 13.39 11.14 4.52
N PHE A 481 12.12 11.16 4.10
CA PHE A 481 11.11 10.23 4.62
C PHE A 481 11.45 8.78 4.30
N SER A 482 11.89 8.48 3.08
CA SER A 482 12.23 7.12 2.68
C SER A 482 13.45 6.59 3.43
N VAL A 483 14.52 7.37 3.56
CA VAL A 483 15.73 7.00 4.31
C VAL A 483 15.40 6.77 5.79
N THR A 484 14.67 7.70 6.41
CA THR A 484 14.25 7.55 7.81
C THR A 484 13.38 6.32 8.00
N ALA A 485 12.41 6.08 7.12
CA ALA A 485 11.55 4.90 7.19
C ALA A 485 12.34 3.59 7.02
N LEU A 486 13.25 3.52 6.06
CA LEU A 486 14.11 2.34 5.86
C LEU A 486 15.01 2.09 7.07
N ALA A 487 15.58 3.14 7.66
CA ALA A 487 16.39 3.02 8.88
C ALA A 487 15.58 2.50 10.07
N LEU A 488 14.39 3.08 10.32
CA LEU A 488 13.52 2.70 11.44
C LEU A 488 12.91 1.30 11.29
N SER A 489 12.72 0.82 10.06
CA SER A 489 12.13 -0.49 9.77
C SER A 489 13.15 -1.62 9.62
N ASN A 490 14.45 -1.31 9.50
CA ASN A 490 15.50 -2.27 9.18
C ASN A 490 15.52 -3.48 10.12
N ALA A 491 15.57 -3.26 11.45
CA ALA A 491 15.63 -4.35 12.43
C ALA A 491 14.38 -5.24 12.41
N TYR A 492 13.21 -4.65 12.14
CA TYR A 492 11.93 -5.36 12.14
C TYR A 492 11.71 -6.16 10.85
N LEU A 493 11.84 -5.53 9.68
CA LEU A 493 11.59 -6.18 8.39
C LEU A 493 12.70 -7.18 8.03
N ARG A 494 13.94 -6.93 8.46
CA ARG A 494 15.07 -7.83 8.17
C ARG A 494 15.44 -8.72 9.36
N ALA A 495 14.55 -8.85 10.34
CA ALA A 495 14.72 -9.82 11.41
C ALA A 495 14.95 -11.22 10.83
N GLY A 496 15.93 -11.95 11.40
CA GLY A 496 16.15 -13.35 11.08
C GLY A 496 14.89 -14.17 11.35
N ARG A 497 14.76 -15.26 10.61
CA ARG A 497 13.76 -16.28 10.90
C ARG A 497 14.26 -17.24 11.95
#